data_AF-A0A951E2U4-F1
#
_entry.id   AF-A0A951E2U4-F1
#
_cell.length_a   1.000
_cell.length_b   1.000
_cell.length_c   1.000
_cell.angle_alpha   90.00
_cell.angle_beta   90.00
_cell.angle_gamma   90.00
#
_symmetry.space_group_name_H-M   'P 1'
#
loop_
_entity.id
_entity.type
_entity.pdbx_description
1 polymer ?
#
loop_
_entity_poly.entity_id
_entity_poly.type
_entity_poly.pdbx_seq_one_letter_code
_entity_poly.pdbx_strand_id
1 'polypeptide(L)'
;MQSEIFRTHDERLILATILAVAFSCFGTRSAVAKETQLYIFWDTVSPDGQYAMAWSTTGEAKLEELPSPYETDKNPVTNYVIEVASRKIVVQLPGGHYWHLYEGGQPNHFSLETVWSENSRTMLAIYDSRWSTEAVFLIDVSAPRAVSIENPLHASFRRILKFTQGSEYTKYKDNLAIRFGLPWFVAPGRFYVSANASIPKQENPDFSLGLYFQIGNGGTNVTLVKYEPSSYEESADRSLNRTYRELHGLLSADDQKSLVEEERAWLVRRDAINHQQQKEAFIQARTQELQTRVESAIAAREKQ
;
A
#
# COMPACT_ATOMS: atom_id res chain seq x y z
N MET A 1 23.53 21.43 -72.62
CA MET A 1 24.59 22.08 -71.82
C MET A 1 24.61 21.37 -70.49
N GLN A 2 25.39 20.29 -70.38
CA GLN A 2 26.73 20.25 -69.73
C GLN A 2 26.60 20.52 -68.22
N SER A 3 27.03 19.66 -67.28
CA SER A 3 27.93 18.51 -67.31
C SER A 3 27.82 17.72 -65.99
N GLU A 4 27.95 16.40 -66.07
CA GLU A 4 28.26 15.48 -64.98
C GLU A 4 29.60 15.82 -64.29
N ILE A 5 29.73 15.56 -62.98
CA ILE A 5 31.02 15.17 -62.37
C ILE A 5 30.79 14.03 -61.38
N PHE A 6 31.20 12.83 -61.80
CA PHE A 6 31.57 11.69 -60.98
C PHE A 6 32.85 12.00 -60.18
N ARG A 7 32.94 11.52 -58.93
CA ARG A 7 34.24 11.12 -58.35
C ARG A 7 34.07 10.00 -57.33
N THR A 8 34.39 8.79 -57.78
CA THR A 8 34.86 7.64 -57.01
C THR A 8 36.32 7.83 -56.57
N HIS A 9 36.78 6.97 -55.64
CA HIS A 9 38.15 6.72 -55.13
C HIS A 9 38.30 7.11 -53.63
N ASP A 10 38.99 6.36 -52.79
CA ASP A 10 39.65 5.06 -52.91
C ASP A 10 39.94 4.56 -51.50
N GLU A 11 40.04 3.24 -51.38
CA GLU A 11 40.59 2.50 -50.26
C GLU A 11 42.06 2.88 -50.00
N ARG A 12 42.46 3.15 -48.74
CA ARG A 12 43.80 2.84 -48.17
C ARG A 12 43.69 2.67 -46.65
N LEU A 13 43.84 1.46 -46.11
CA LEU A 13 45.09 0.78 -45.72
C LEU A 13 45.56 1.13 -44.29
N ILE A 14 45.27 0.21 -43.38
CA ILE A 14 46.13 -0.36 -42.31
C ILE A 14 46.99 0.61 -41.49
N LEU A 15 46.69 0.72 -40.19
CA LEU A 15 47.74 0.67 -39.17
C LEU A 15 47.22 -0.03 -37.90
N ALA A 16 47.75 -1.23 -37.69
CA ALA A 16 47.65 -1.98 -36.45
C ALA A 16 48.57 -1.33 -35.41
N THR A 17 48.03 -0.99 -34.24
CA THR A 17 48.85 -0.73 -33.05
C THR A 17 48.29 -1.53 -31.89
N ILE A 18 49.10 -2.49 -31.49
CA ILE A 18 49.03 -3.36 -30.32
C ILE A 18 48.80 -2.51 -29.07
N LEU A 19 47.68 -2.72 -28.37
CA LEU A 19 47.52 -2.24 -26.99
C LEU A 19 47.55 -3.45 -26.05
N ALA A 20 48.56 -3.42 -25.19
CA ALA A 20 48.96 -4.49 -24.31
C ALA A 20 47.86 -4.94 -23.36
N VAL A 21 47.70 -6.26 -23.30
CA VAL A 21 46.93 -6.99 -22.31
C VAL A 21 47.63 -6.86 -20.96
N ALA A 22 47.19 -5.90 -20.13
CA ALA A 22 47.43 -5.91 -18.70
C ALA A 22 46.18 -6.48 -18.02
N PHE A 23 46.06 -7.80 -18.00
CA PHE A 23 45.09 -8.51 -17.16
C PHE A 23 45.55 -8.35 -15.70
N SER A 24 45.26 -7.19 -15.11
CA SER A 24 45.33 -7.02 -13.68
C SER A 24 44.24 -7.89 -13.07
N CYS A 25 44.65 -9.04 -12.51
CA CYS A 25 43.88 -9.82 -11.56
C CYS A 25 43.61 -8.97 -10.30
N PHE A 26 42.76 -7.96 -10.42
CA PHE A 26 42.05 -7.43 -9.26
C PHE A 26 41.05 -8.52 -8.89
N GLY A 27 41.44 -9.34 -7.92
CA GLY A 27 40.51 -10.18 -7.19
C GLY A 27 39.44 -9.26 -6.61
N THR A 28 38.32 -9.15 -7.30
CA THR A 28 37.10 -8.59 -6.75
C THR A 28 36.71 -9.52 -5.61
N ARG A 29 37.18 -9.19 -4.40
CA ARG A 29 36.46 -9.55 -3.19
C ARG A 29 35.14 -8.82 -3.29
N SER A 30 34.20 -9.42 -4.03
CA SER A 30 32.79 -9.12 -3.90
C SER A 30 32.50 -9.44 -2.45
N ALA A 31 32.51 -8.41 -1.61
CA ALA A 31 31.89 -8.48 -0.31
C ALA A 31 30.48 -8.99 -0.61
N VAL A 32 30.23 -10.24 -0.28
CA VAL A 32 28.91 -10.86 -0.45
C VAL A 32 28.00 -9.99 0.38
N ALA A 33 27.25 -9.11 -0.28
CA ALA A 33 26.27 -8.26 0.38
C ALA A 33 25.34 -9.24 1.10
N LYS A 34 25.34 -9.19 2.43
CA LYS A 34 24.46 -10.01 3.26
C LYS A 34 23.06 -9.77 2.73
N GLU A 35 22.42 -10.81 2.19
CA GLU A 35 21.06 -10.69 1.67
C GLU A 35 20.18 -10.13 2.78
N THR A 36 19.53 -9.00 2.49
CA THR A 36 18.61 -8.37 3.42
C THR A 36 17.42 -9.31 3.63
N GLN A 37 17.29 -9.86 4.84
CA GLN A 37 16.12 -10.66 5.20
C GLN A 37 14.87 -9.77 5.11
N LEU A 38 13.90 -10.20 4.30
CA LEU A 38 12.61 -9.51 4.13
C LEU A 38 11.51 -10.29 4.86
N TYR A 39 10.71 -9.57 5.64
CA TYR A 39 9.50 -10.04 6.30
C TYR A 39 8.30 -9.48 5.54
N ILE A 40 7.44 -10.36 5.03
CA ILE A 40 6.36 -9.98 4.11
C ILE A 40 5.07 -9.78 4.91
N PHE A 41 4.36 -8.68 4.64
CA PHE A 41 2.99 -8.46 5.14
C PHE A 41 2.03 -9.21 4.19
N TRP A 42 1.76 -10.50 4.45
CA TRP A 42 1.00 -11.35 3.51
C TRP A 42 -0.45 -10.91 3.31
N ASP A 43 -1.03 -10.20 4.28
CA ASP A 43 -2.33 -9.53 4.20
C ASP A 43 -2.35 -8.34 3.22
N THR A 44 -1.19 -7.93 2.71
CA THR A 44 -1.03 -6.83 1.75
C THR A 44 -0.74 -7.31 0.32
N VAL A 45 -0.96 -8.59 0.01
CA VAL A 45 -0.75 -9.12 -1.34
C VAL A 45 -1.72 -8.46 -2.33
N SER A 46 -1.21 -8.06 -3.50
CA SER A 46 -1.99 -7.43 -4.56
C SER A 46 -3.03 -8.40 -5.15
N PRO A 47 -4.13 -7.91 -5.76
CA PRO A 47 -5.18 -8.76 -6.32
C PRO A 47 -4.71 -9.85 -7.32
N ASP A 48 -3.60 -9.58 -8.03
CA ASP A 48 -2.96 -10.49 -8.97
C ASP A 48 -1.84 -11.34 -8.36
N GLY A 49 -1.58 -11.22 -7.06
CA GLY A 49 -0.59 -11.99 -6.31
C GLY A 49 0.86 -11.57 -6.53
N GLN A 50 1.13 -10.52 -7.31
CA GLN A 50 2.49 -10.18 -7.75
C GLN A 50 3.27 -9.33 -6.76
N TYR A 51 2.59 -8.49 -5.99
CA TYR A 51 3.24 -7.51 -5.12
C TYR A 51 2.72 -7.65 -3.69
N ALA A 52 3.56 -7.29 -2.72
CA ALA A 52 3.17 -7.17 -1.32
C ALA A 52 4.05 -6.12 -0.65
N MET A 53 3.58 -5.58 0.47
CA MET A 53 4.48 -4.88 1.38
C MET A 53 5.41 -5.88 2.06
N ALA A 54 6.60 -5.40 2.39
CA ALA A 54 7.54 -6.09 3.25
C ALA A 54 8.27 -5.09 4.14
N TRP A 55 8.97 -5.60 5.13
CA TRP A 55 9.88 -4.82 5.95
C TRP A 55 11.19 -5.58 6.17
N SER A 56 12.24 -4.82 6.48
CA SER A 56 13.51 -5.37 6.93
C SER A 56 14.17 -4.44 7.94
N THR A 57 15.18 -4.96 8.63
CA THR A 57 16.06 -4.17 9.46
C THR A 57 17.36 -3.89 8.73
N THR A 58 17.88 -2.68 8.87
CA THR A 58 19.30 -2.41 8.61
C THR A 58 20.15 -2.89 9.79
N GLY A 59 21.25 -3.60 9.50
CA GLY A 59 22.20 -4.04 10.53
C GLY A 59 21.82 -5.33 11.28
N GLU A 60 22.21 -5.42 12.54
CA GLU A 60 22.08 -6.62 13.40
C GLU A 60 20.96 -6.48 14.46
N ALA A 61 19.96 -5.62 14.21
CA ALA A 61 18.84 -5.45 15.13
C ALA A 61 18.13 -6.79 15.34
N LYS A 62 18.00 -7.19 16.60
CA LYS A 62 17.24 -8.38 16.97
C LYS A 62 15.75 -8.09 16.91
N LEU A 63 14.95 -9.08 16.54
CA LEU A 63 13.49 -8.94 16.39
C LEU A 63 12.81 -8.57 17.71
N GLU A 64 13.37 -9.02 18.84
CA GLU A 64 12.85 -8.74 20.18
C GLU A 64 13.21 -7.33 20.68
N GLU A 65 14.13 -6.65 19.99
CA GLU A 65 14.66 -5.33 20.35
C GLU A 65 14.23 -4.24 19.35
N LEU A 66 13.20 -4.50 18.53
CA LEU A 66 12.72 -3.54 17.54
C LEU A 66 12.10 -2.30 18.22
N PRO A 67 12.51 -1.09 17.83
CA PRO A 67 12.05 0.12 18.46
C PRO A 67 10.62 0.49 18.03
N SER A 68 10.06 1.45 18.75
CA SER A 68 8.84 2.13 18.32
C SER A 68 9.06 2.86 16.98
N PRO A 69 8.07 2.88 16.06
CA PRO A 69 8.13 3.66 14.83
C PRO A 69 8.46 5.16 15.02
N TYR A 70 8.20 5.73 16.20
CA TYR A 70 8.56 7.12 16.53
C TYR A 70 10.06 7.37 16.65
N GLU A 71 10.90 6.36 16.84
CA GLU A 71 12.34 6.52 17.02
C GLU A 71 13.08 6.67 15.68
N THR A 72 12.57 7.55 14.81
CA THR A 72 12.90 7.64 13.37
C THR A 72 14.39 7.79 13.09
N ASP A 73 15.11 8.57 13.90
CA ASP A 73 16.54 8.86 13.68
C ASP A 73 17.46 7.65 13.91
N LYS A 74 16.93 6.60 14.56
CA LYS A 74 17.65 5.35 14.86
C LYS A 74 16.85 4.12 14.49
N ASN A 75 15.73 4.27 13.80
CA ASN A 75 14.87 3.13 13.51
C ASN A 75 15.51 2.27 12.41
N PRO A 76 15.92 1.02 12.71
CA PRO A 76 16.54 0.16 11.72
C PRO A 76 15.52 -0.35 10.71
N VAL A 77 14.21 -0.27 11.01
CA VAL A 77 13.12 -0.80 10.18
C VAL A 77 12.90 0.08 8.98
N THR A 78 12.80 -0.55 7.81
CA THR A 78 12.38 0.11 6.57
C THR A 78 11.29 -0.73 5.92
N ASN A 79 10.25 -0.07 5.41
CA ASN A 79 9.20 -0.71 4.63
C ASN A 79 9.43 -0.59 3.12
N TYR A 80 9.00 -1.62 2.41
CA TYR A 80 9.17 -1.80 0.98
C TYR A 80 7.87 -2.31 0.36
N VAL A 81 7.72 -2.10 -0.94
CA VAL A 81 6.93 -2.98 -1.79
C VAL A 81 7.89 -3.90 -2.52
N ILE A 82 7.58 -5.19 -2.53
CA ILE A 82 8.38 -6.23 -3.17
C ILE A 82 7.56 -6.94 -4.26
N GLU A 83 8.25 -7.56 -5.20
CA GLU A 83 7.68 -8.63 -6.02
C GLU A 83 7.69 -9.93 -5.22
N VAL A 84 6.53 -10.56 -5.04
CA VAL A 84 6.34 -11.70 -4.13
C VAL A 84 7.19 -12.91 -4.55
N ALA A 85 7.20 -13.25 -5.84
CA ALA A 85 7.87 -14.44 -6.34
C ALA A 85 9.40 -14.36 -6.26
N SER A 86 9.97 -13.19 -6.56
CA SER A 86 11.43 -12.98 -6.61
C SER A 86 12.00 -12.38 -5.32
N ARG A 87 11.13 -11.89 -4.42
CA ARG A 87 11.46 -11.05 -3.25
C ARG A 87 12.25 -9.79 -3.60
N LYS A 88 12.20 -9.36 -4.86
CA LYS A 88 12.89 -8.14 -5.32
C LYS A 88 12.18 -6.91 -4.77
N ILE A 89 12.94 -6.00 -4.17
CA ILE A 89 12.44 -4.68 -3.78
C ILE A 89 12.08 -3.87 -5.03
N VAL A 90 10.82 -3.44 -5.10
CA VAL A 90 10.27 -2.59 -6.17
C VAL A 90 10.32 -1.13 -5.74
N VAL A 91 9.84 -0.82 -4.54
CA VAL A 91 9.76 0.54 -3.99
C VAL A 91 10.18 0.51 -2.53
N GLN A 92 10.97 1.49 -2.09
CA GLN A 92 11.22 1.76 -0.67
C GLN A 92 10.28 2.89 -0.22
N LEU A 93 9.66 2.75 0.96
CA LEU A 93 8.77 3.77 1.53
C LEU A 93 9.59 4.63 2.51
N PRO A 94 9.94 5.87 2.15
CA PRO A 94 10.71 6.74 3.04
C PRO A 94 9.88 7.07 4.29
N GLY A 95 10.40 6.80 5.49
CA GLY A 95 9.68 7.02 6.74
C GLY A 95 8.68 5.92 7.12
N GLY A 96 8.55 4.86 6.31
CA GLY A 96 7.79 3.68 6.67
C GLY A 96 8.59 2.78 7.62
N HIS A 97 8.20 2.80 8.91
CA HIS A 97 8.88 2.08 9.99
C HIS A 97 7.99 1.07 10.71
N TYR A 98 6.88 0.67 10.10
CA TYR A 98 5.98 -0.31 10.68
C TYR A 98 6.60 -1.71 10.59
N TRP A 99 6.33 -2.56 11.57
CA TRP A 99 6.76 -3.95 11.53
C TRP A 99 5.69 -4.81 12.19
N HIS A 100 5.57 -6.04 11.73
CA HIS A 100 4.86 -7.06 12.48
C HIS A 100 5.56 -8.41 12.29
N LEU A 101 5.45 -9.26 13.28
CA LEU A 101 5.94 -10.62 13.28
C LEU A 101 4.75 -11.55 13.07
N TYR A 102 4.99 -12.68 12.40
CA TYR A 102 4.00 -13.72 12.23
C TYR A 102 3.35 -14.15 13.56
N GLU A 103 4.14 -14.24 14.63
CA GLU A 103 3.67 -14.59 15.97
C GLU A 103 2.82 -13.50 16.65
N GLY A 104 2.44 -12.45 15.92
CA GLY A 104 1.57 -11.36 16.39
C GLY A 104 2.29 -10.20 17.07
N GLY A 105 3.63 -10.22 17.12
CA GLY A 105 4.41 -9.10 17.65
C GLY A 105 4.34 -7.89 16.73
N GLN A 106 3.94 -6.72 17.23
CA GLN A 106 3.88 -5.47 16.46
C GLN A 106 4.11 -4.27 17.40
N PRO A 107 4.48 -3.09 16.89
CA PRO A 107 4.71 -1.93 17.74
C PRO A 107 3.40 -1.46 18.38
N ASN A 108 3.46 -1.18 19.69
CA ASN A 108 2.29 -0.83 20.48
C ASN A 108 1.63 0.47 19.98
N HIS A 109 0.32 0.44 19.78
CA HIS A 109 -0.50 1.54 19.28
C HIS A 109 -0.21 2.00 17.85
N PHE A 110 0.48 1.18 17.06
CA PHE A 110 0.66 1.44 15.63
C PHE A 110 -0.11 0.44 14.80
N SER A 111 -0.57 0.89 13.65
CA SER A 111 -1.17 0.02 12.64
C SER A 111 -0.78 0.48 11.25
N LEU A 112 -0.80 -0.48 10.32
CA LEU A 112 -0.65 -0.26 8.89
C LEU A 112 -1.94 -0.71 8.22
N GLU A 113 -2.65 0.20 7.57
CA GLU A 113 -3.78 -0.14 6.71
C GLU A 113 -3.35 -0.01 5.25
N THR A 114 -3.68 -0.99 4.42
CA THR A 114 -3.40 -0.93 2.99
C THR A 114 -4.63 -1.22 2.14
N VAL A 115 -4.63 -0.72 0.91
CA VAL A 115 -5.57 -1.16 -0.12
C VAL A 115 -4.95 -1.05 -1.50
N TRP A 116 -5.17 -2.06 -2.33
CA TRP A 116 -4.76 -2.07 -3.73
C TRP A 116 -5.88 -1.58 -4.65
N SER A 117 -5.49 -0.93 -5.74
CA SER A 117 -6.35 -0.76 -6.90
C SER A 117 -6.62 -2.10 -7.55
N GLU A 118 -7.78 -2.24 -8.22
CA GLU A 118 -8.22 -3.52 -8.80
C GLU A 118 -7.25 -4.11 -9.83
N ASN A 119 -6.45 -3.26 -10.48
CA ASN A 119 -5.46 -3.67 -11.47
C ASN A 119 -4.06 -3.92 -10.87
N SER A 120 -3.91 -3.95 -9.54
CA SER A 120 -2.65 -4.16 -8.82
C SER A 120 -1.55 -3.13 -9.08
N ARG A 121 -1.85 -1.99 -9.72
CA ARG A 121 -0.83 -1.00 -10.10
C ARG A 121 -0.57 0.05 -9.04
N THR A 122 -1.53 0.27 -8.15
CA THR A 122 -1.47 1.34 -7.17
C THR A 122 -1.91 0.83 -5.81
N MET A 123 -1.20 1.25 -4.77
CA MET A 123 -1.55 0.95 -3.39
C MET A 123 -1.64 2.25 -2.59
N LEU A 124 -2.58 2.30 -1.65
CA LEU A 124 -2.54 3.24 -0.54
C LEU A 124 -2.05 2.51 0.69
N ALA A 125 -1.13 3.13 1.42
CA ALA A 125 -0.67 2.68 2.73
C ALA A 125 -0.86 3.82 3.73
N ILE A 126 -1.61 3.56 4.79
CA ILE A 126 -1.87 4.49 5.90
C ILE A 126 -1.16 3.96 7.13
N TYR A 127 -0.25 4.76 7.66
CA TYR A 127 0.47 4.51 8.90
C TYR A 127 -0.22 5.30 10.00
N ASP A 128 -0.83 4.59 10.93
CA ASP A 128 -1.51 5.18 12.06
C ASP A 128 -0.73 4.92 13.34
N SER A 129 -0.81 5.91 14.22
CA SER A 129 -0.44 5.78 15.62
C SER A 129 -1.68 5.80 16.52
N ARG A 130 -1.44 5.92 17.82
CA ARG A 130 -2.50 5.88 18.83
C ARG A 130 -3.62 6.89 18.60
N TRP A 131 -3.29 8.07 18.09
CA TRP A 131 -4.21 9.20 18.03
C TRP A 131 -4.31 9.86 16.67
N SER A 132 -3.34 9.63 15.78
CA SER A 132 -3.26 10.32 14.50
C SER A 132 -2.70 9.42 13.41
N THR A 133 -2.91 9.84 12.17
CA THR A 133 -2.14 9.30 11.05
C THR A 133 -0.77 9.96 11.03
N GLU A 134 0.27 9.14 10.90
CA GLU A 134 1.67 9.58 10.83
C GLU A 134 2.13 9.75 9.39
N ALA A 135 1.61 8.93 8.47
CA ALA A 135 1.90 9.05 7.06
C ALA A 135 0.82 8.38 6.20
N VAL A 136 0.59 8.93 5.01
CA VAL A 136 -0.20 8.29 3.96
C VAL A 136 0.60 8.27 2.68
N PHE A 137 0.87 7.09 2.14
CA PHE A 137 1.58 6.92 0.88
C PHE A 137 0.64 6.47 -0.23
N LEU A 138 0.77 7.13 -1.38
CA LEU A 138 0.32 6.63 -2.67
C LEU A 138 1.50 5.97 -3.37
N ILE A 139 1.38 4.68 -3.65
CA ILE A 139 2.46 3.85 -4.18
C ILE A 139 2.06 3.39 -5.58
N ASP A 140 2.96 3.57 -6.55
CA ASP A 140 2.78 3.15 -7.93
C ASP A 140 3.89 2.17 -8.30
N VAL A 141 3.52 0.91 -8.55
CA VAL A 141 4.47 -0.15 -8.91
C VAL A 141 4.80 -0.16 -10.39
N SER A 142 3.96 0.46 -11.24
CA SER A 142 4.22 0.60 -12.68
C SER A 142 5.25 1.71 -12.97
N ALA A 143 5.27 2.74 -12.12
CA ALA A 143 6.31 3.75 -12.07
C ALA A 143 6.94 3.75 -10.66
N PRO A 144 7.82 2.78 -10.34
CA PRO A 144 8.26 2.42 -8.99
C PRO A 144 8.56 3.62 -8.07
N ARG A 145 7.55 4.06 -7.31
CA ARG A 145 7.65 5.22 -6.42
C ARG A 145 6.62 5.14 -5.31
N ALA A 146 6.93 5.82 -4.20
CA ALA A 146 6.00 6.13 -3.12
C ALA A 146 5.96 7.65 -2.93
N VAL A 147 4.75 8.23 -2.87
CA VAL A 147 4.55 9.66 -2.67
C VAL A 147 3.72 9.86 -1.42
N SER A 148 4.22 10.66 -0.48
CA SER A 148 3.42 11.06 0.68
C SER A 148 2.32 12.03 0.23
N ILE A 149 1.08 11.67 0.54
CA ILE A 149 -0.14 12.43 0.24
C ILE A 149 -0.89 12.86 1.52
N GLU A 150 -0.27 12.72 2.68
CA GLU A 150 -0.83 13.12 3.97
C GLU A 150 -1.22 14.61 3.99
N ASN A 151 -0.28 15.50 3.63
CA ASN A 151 -0.50 16.94 3.62
C ASN A 151 -1.74 17.39 2.81
N PRO A 152 -1.95 16.97 1.55
CA PRO A 152 -3.16 17.34 0.81
C PRO A 152 -4.45 16.75 1.41
N LEU A 153 -4.38 15.58 2.07
CA LEU A 153 -5.50 15.00 2.82
C LEU A 153 -5.87 15.89 4.02
N HIS A 154 -4.92 16.21 4.90
CA HIS A 154 -5.15 17.12 6.04
C HIS A 154 -5.67 18.48 5.60
N ALA A 155 -5.06 19.08 4.57
CA ALA A 155 -5.47 20.39 4.08
C ALA A 155 -6.92 20.39 3.57
N SER A 156 -7.33 19.33 2.87
CA SER A 156 -8.70 19.15 2.39
C SER A 156 -9.68 18.98 3.55
N PHE A 157 -9.36 18.11 4.52
CA PHE A 157 -10.23 17.85 5.67
C PHE A 157 -10.42 19.08 6.55
N ARG A 158 -9.32 19.75 6.94
CA ARG A 158 -9.38 21.01 7.72
C ARG A 158 -10.16 22.11 7.01
N ARG A 159 -10.08 22.20 5.68
CA ARG A 159 -10.88 23.14 4.89
C ARG A 159 -12.37 22.83 5.01
N ILE A 160 -12.77 21.55 4.91
CA ILE A 160 -14.16 21.14 5.06
C ILE A 160 -14.65 21.43 6.49
N LEU A 161 -13.87 21.08 7.52
CA LEU A 161 -14.26 21.36 8.92
C LEU A 161 -14.45 22.86 9.17
N LYS A 162 -13.54 23.70 8.66
CA LYS A 162 -13.71 25.15 8.74
C LYS A 162 -14.98 25.64 8.05
N PHE A 163 -15.31 25.07 6.89
CA PHE A 163 -16.49 25.46 6.11
C PHE A 163 -17.80 24.97 6.74
N THR A 164 -17.82 23.75 7.28
CA THR A 164 -19.05 23.07 7.75
C THR A 164 -19.31 23.26 9.25
N GLN A 165 -18.26 23.28 10.08
CA GLN A 165 -18.36 23.35 11.55
C GLN A 165 -18.04 24.74 12.11
N GLY A 166 -17.50 25.65 11.28
CA GLY A 166 -17.35 27.07 11.60
C GLY A 166 -16.60 27.35 12.91
N SER A 167 -17.32 27.93 13.88
CA SER A 167 -16.78 28.34 15.17
C SER A 167 -16.38 27.15 16.06
N GLU A 168 -17.08 26.03 15.96
CA GLU A 168 -16.80 24.84 16.75
C GLU A 168 -15.43 24.26 16.39
N TYR A 169 -15.16 24.04 15.10
CA TYR A 169 -13.83 23.67 14.64
C TYR A 169 -12.78 24.72 15.04
N THR A 170 -13.08 26.01 14.86
CA THR A 170 -12.12 27.09 15.16
C THR A 170 -11.70 27.12 16.63
N LYS A 171 -12.60 26.76 17.55
CA LYS A 171 -12.32 26.65 18.99
C LYS A 171 -11.29 25.56 19.32
N TYR A 172 -11.30 24.46 18.57
CA TYR A 172 -10.53 23.25 18.92
C TYR A 172 -9.40 22.89 17.94
N LYS A 173 -9.30 23.55 16.78
CA LYS A 173 -8.42 23.21 15.64
C LYS A 173 -6.94 22.91 15.98
N ASP A 174 -6.41 23.48 17.07
CA ASP A 174 -5.02 23.34 17.48
C ASP A 174 -4.81 22.16 18.45
N ASN A 175 -5.89 21.55 18.93
CA ASN A 175 -5.89 20.38 19.83
C ASN A 175 -6.43 19.09 19.17
N LEU A 176 -6.90 19.17 17.92
CA LEU A 176 -7.44 18.02 17.20
C LEU A 176 -6.32 17.10 16.72
N ALA A 177 -6.39 15.83 17.11
CA ALA A 177 -5.69 14.76 16.45
C ALA A 177 -6.53 14.30 15.24
N ILE A 178 -5.88 14.15 14.08
CA ILE A 178 -6.56 13.77 12.84
C ILE A 178 -6.08 12.39 12.44
N ARG A 179 -7.03 11.51 12.14
CA ARG A 179 -6.79 10.14 11.68
C ARG A 179 -7.51 9.89 10.37
N PHE A 180 -6.83 9.26 9.43
CA PHE A 180 -7.38 8.68 8.22
C PHE A 180 -7.41 7.16 8.34
N GLY A 181 -8.38 6.52 7.74
CA GLY A 181 -8.49 5.06 7.76
C GLY A 181 -9.50 4.55 6.75
N LEU A 182 -9.71 3.25 6.74
CA LEU A 182 -10.65 2.56 5.83
C LEU A 182 -10.42 2.95 4.36
N PRO A 183 -9.17 2.87 3.85
CA PRO A 183 -8.89 3.29 2.48
C PRO A 183 -9.58 2.34 1.49
N TRP A 184 -10.10 2.88 0.39
CA TRP A 184 -10.76 2.08 -0.65
C TRP A 184 -10.65 2.69 -2.05
N PHE A 185 -10.22 1.91 -3.05
CA PHE A 185 -10.31 2.36 -4.45
C PHE A 185 -11.74 2.21 -4.97
N VAL A 186 -12.40 3.34 -5.25
CA VAL A 186 -13.79 3.39 -5.72
C VAL A 186 -13.92 3.34 -7.24
N ALA A 187 -12.85 3.69 -7.96
CA ALA A 187 -12.73 3.62 -9.41
C ALA A 187 -11.25 3.73 -9.82
N PRO A 188 -10.87 3.44 -11.08
CA PRO A 188 -9.53 3.72 -11.56
C PRO A 188 -9.10 5.17 -11.29
N GLY A 189 -8.00 5.34 -10.57
CA GLY A 189 -7.48 6.67 -10.20
C GLY A 189 -8.30 7.42 -9.13
N ARG A 190 -9.31 6.81 -8.52
CA ARG A 190 -10.09 7.43 -7.44
C ARG A 190 -10.14 6.55 -6.21
N PHE A 191 -9.99 7.17 -5.05
CA PHE A 191 -10.05 6.47 -3.78
C PHE A 191 -10.86 7.25 -2.75
N TYR A 192 -11.30 6.50 -1.75
CA TYR A 192 -11.99 6.94 -0.56
C TYR A 192 -11.05 6.77 0.65
N VAL A 193 -11.12 7.69 1.60
CA VAL A 193 -10.60 7.52 2.97
C VAL A 193 -11.63 8.06 3.96
N SER A 194 -11.81 7.37 5.07
CA SER A 194 -12.49 7.92 6.23
C SER A 194 -11.55 8.87 6.96
N ALA A 195 -12.03 10.01 7.43
CA ALA A 195 -11.27 10.99 8.19
C ALA A 195 -12.00 11.29 9.50
N ASN A 196 -11.27 11.23 10.61
CA ASN A 196 -11.73 11.56 11.95
C ASN A 196 -10.87 12.69 12.52
N ALA A 197 -11.49 13.64 13.23
CA ALA A 197 -10.79 14.63 14.04
C ALA A 197 -11.41 14.70 15.43
N SER A 198 -10.61 14.39 16.45
CA SER A 198 -11.05 14.39 17.84
C SER A 198 -9.96 14.92 18.78
N ILE A 199 -10.33 15.29 20.01
CA ILE A 199 -9.34 15.59 21.05
C ILE A 199 -9.07 14.30 21.83
N PRO A 200 -7.81 13.82 21.88
CA PRO A 200 -7.49 12.58 22.59
C PRO A 200 -8.02 12.58 24.03
N LYS A 201 -8.68 11.48 24.41
CA LYS A 201 -9.28 11.27 25.75
C LYS A 201 -10.42 12.24 26.11
N GLN A 202 -11.05 12.89 25.13
CA GLN A 202 -12.26 13.69 25.31
C GLN A 202 -13.37 13.18 24.40
N GLU A 203 -14.61 13.29 24.85
CA GLU A 203 -15.79 12.87 24.07
C GLU A 203 -16.10 13.85 22.93
N ASN A 204 -15.81 15.15 23.12
CA ASN A 204 -16.13 16.19 22.17
C ASN A 204 -14.98 17.19 22.00
N PRO A 205 -14.82 17.79 20.81
CA PRO A 205 -15.56 17.49 19.57
C PRO A 205 -15.11 16.18 18.92
N ASP A 206 -15.99 15.57 18.15
CA ASP A 206 -15.69 14.45 17.25
C ASP A 206 -16.26 14.74 15.85
N PHE A 207 -15.38 14.85 14.86
CA PHE A 207 -15.76 15.13 13.48
C PHE A 207 -15.37 13.97 12.57
N SER A 208 -16.35 13.35 11.92
CA SER A 208 -16.12 12.22 11.01
C SER A 208 -16.68 12.49 9.61
N LEU A 209 -15.83 12.36 8.59
CA LEU A 209 -16.17 12.55 7.18
C LEU A 209 -15.58 11.46 6.29
N GLY A 210 -16.31 11.07 5.27
CA GLY A 210 -15.81 10.27 4.15
C GLY A 210 -15.29 11.19 3.07
N LEU A 211 -14.06 10.98 2.62
CA LEU A 211 -13.39 11.84 1.64
C LEU A 211 -13.04 11.07 0.38
N TYR A 212 -13.40 11.61 -0.79
CA TYR A 212 -13.12 11.02 -2.09
C TYR A 212 -12.10 11.86 -2.83
N PHE A 213 -11.01 11.22 -3.25
CA PHE A 213 -9.90 11.86 -3.95
C PHE A 213 -9.73 11.29 -5.35
N GLN A 214 -9.36 12.16 -6.28
CA GLN A 214 -8.84 11.82 -7.61
C GLN A 214 -7.32 11.92 -7.56
N ILE A 215 -6.64 10.85 -7.98
CA ILE A 215 -5.21 10.85 -8.26
C ILE A 215 -5.01 11.62 -9.56
N GLY A 216 -4.16 12.64 -9.53
CA GLY A 216 -3.87 13.44 -10.72
C GLY A 216 -2.85 12.78 -11.64
N ASN A 217 -2.61 13.44 -12.78
CA ASN A 217 -1.74 12.92 -13.82
C ASN A 217 -0.33 12.64 -13.29
N GLY A 218 0.13 11.41 -13.51
CA GLY A 218 1.44 10.98 -13.05
C GLY A 218 1.50 10.58 -11.58
N GLY A 219 0.37 10.42 -10.86
CA GLY A 219 0.34 9.71 -9.58
C GLY A 219 1.06 10.39 -8.42
N THR A 220 1.38 11.69 -8.52
CA THR A 220 2.13 12.44 -7.51
C THR A 220 1.30 13.41 -6.70
N ASN A 221 0.03 13.60 -7.04
CA ASN A 221 -0.88 14.48 -6.31
C ASN A 221 -2.29 13.89 -6.25
N VAL A 222 -3.07 14.42 -5.33
CA VAL A 222 -4.47 14.05 -5.13
C VAL A 222 -5.31 15.31 -4.98
N THR A 223 -6.53 15.28 -5.52
CA THR A 223 -7.49 16.37 -5.42
C THR A 223 -8.79 15.85 -4.83
N LEU A 224 -9.31 16.52 -3.81
CA LEU A 224 -10.62 16.21 -3.25
C LEU A 224 -11.71 16.43 -4.33
N VAL A 225 -12.53 15.40 -4.56
CA VAL A 225 -13.65 15.42 -5.52
C VAL A 225 -14.99 15.57 -4.81
N LYS A 226 -15.16 14.88 -3.68
CA LYS A 226 -16.41 14.84 -2.90
C LYS A 226 -16.09 14.55 -1.44
N TYR A 227 -16.96 14.99 -0.55
CA TYR A 227 -17.03 14.49 0.82
C TYR A 227 -18.48 14.14 1.21
N GLU A 228 -18.65 13.31 2.24
CA GLU A 228 -19.93 12.95 2.83
C GLU A 228 -19.78 12.66 4.33
N PRO A 229 -20.86 12.66 5.13
CA PRO A 229 -20.81 12.17 6.51
C PRO A 229 -20.30 10.73 6.56
N SER A 230 -19.48 10.39 7.57
CA SER A 230 -18.99 9.03 7.80
C SER A 230 -19.27 8.62 9.24
N SER A 231 -19.67 7.36 9.43
CA SER A 231 -19.73 6.74 10.77
C SER A 231 -18.36 6.25 11.25
N TYR A 232 -17.32 6.34 10.41
CA TYR A 232 -16.01 5.72 10.64
C TYR A 232 -16.09 4.18 10.80
N GLU A 233 -17.21 3.57 10.43
CA GLU A 233 -17.39 2.11 10.40
C GLU A 233 -17.33 1.60 8.96
N GLU A 234 -16.65 0.49 8.75
CA GLU A 234 -16.65 -0.18 7.45
C GLU A 234 -17.98 -0.90 7.22
N SER A 235 -18.62 -0.67 6.07
CA SER A 235 -19.84 -1.39 5.72
C SER A 235 -19.55 -2.87 5.48
N ALA A 236 -20.50 -3.76 5.82
CA ALA A 236 -20.34 -5.21 5.67
C ALA A 236 -19.89 -5.64 4.26
N ASP A 237 -20.44 -5.05 3.20
CA ASP A 237 -20.02 -5.33 1.81
C ASP A 237 -18.57 -4.90 1.51
N ARG A 238 -18.06 -3.83 2.14
CA ARG A 238 -16.66 -3.39 1.95
C ARG A 238 -15.71 -4.34 2.65
N SER A 239 -16.03 -4.72 3.89
CA SER A 239 -15.28 -5.72 4.64
C SER A 239 -15.23 -7.05 3.89
N LEU A 240 -16.38 -7.55 3.38
CA LEU A 240 -16.43 -8.74 2.53
C LEU A 240 -15.52 -8.63 1.30
N ASN A 241 -15.63 -7.53 0.54
CA ASN A 241 -14.84 -7.36 -0.67
C ASN A 241 -13.33 -7.23 -0.38
N ARG A 242 -12.95 -6.66 0.77
CA ARG A 242 -11.57 -6.60 1.23
C ARG A 242 -11.02 -8.02 1.47
N THR A 243 -11.70 -8.80 2.31
CA THR A 243 -11.30 -10.17 2.63
C THR A 243 -11.29 -11.07 1.38
N TYR A 244 -12.26 -10.90 0.47
CA TYR A 244 -12.27 -11.59 -0.82
C TYR A 244 -11.02 -11.27 -1.65
N ARG A 245 -10.64 -9.98 -1.79
CA ARG A 245 -9.48 -9.56 -2.58
C ARG A 245 -8.18 -10.05 -1.99
N GLU A 246 -8.06 -10.00 -0.67
CA GLU A 246 -6.92 -10.54 0.06
C GLU A 246 -6.76 -12.04 -0.18
N LEU A 247 -7.84 -12.83 0.00
CA LEU A 247 -7.81 -14.26 -0.30
C LEU A 247 -7.44 -14.52 -1.75
N HIS A 248 -8.07 -13.80 -2.69
CA HIS A 248 -7.81 -13.97 -4.12
C HIS A 248 -6.33 -13.79 -4.45
N GLY A 249 -5.66 -12.77 -3.90
CA GLY A 249 -4.23 -12.53 -4.13
C GLY A 249 -3.32 -13.64 -3.58
N LEU A 250 -3.74 -14.35 -2.53
CA LEU A 250 -2.97 -15.41 -1.89
C LEU A 250 -3.07 -16.78 -2.60
N LEU A 251 -4.15 -17.00 -3.34
CA LEU A 251 -4.50 -18.26 -3.98
C LEU A 251 -3.73 -18.54 -5.27
N SER A 252 -3.70 -19.81 -5.68
CA SER A 252 -3.22 -20.22 -7.01
C SER A 252 -4.20 -19.77 -8.11
N ALA A 253 -3.75 -19.76 -9.37
CA ALA A 253 -4.61 -19.33 -10.49
C ALA A 253 -5.88 -20.20 -10.67
N ASP A 254 -5.81 -21.49 -10.35
CA ASP A 254 -6.97 -22.39 -10.45
C ASP A 254 -7.92 -22.23 -9.24
N ASP A 255 -7.37 -22.01 -8.05
CA ASP A 255 -8.17 -21.70 -6.86
C ASP A 255 -8.83 -20.32 -6.95
N GLN A 256 -8.17 -19.34 -7.58
CA GLN A 256 -8.75 -18.02 -7.88
C GLN A 256 -10.00 -18.14 -8.77
N LYS A 257 -9.93 -18.92 -9.85
CA LYS A 257 -11.10 -19.18 -10.72
C LYS A 257 -12.24 -19.82 -9.93
N SER A 258 -11.91 -20.81 -9.10
CA SER A 258 -12.88 -21.50 -8.26
C SER A 258 -13.55 -20.54 -7.28
N LEU A 259 -12.77 -19.66 -6.62
CA LEU A 259 -13.29 -18.64 -5.72
C LEU A 259 -14.23 -17.65 -6.44
N VAL A 260 -13.91 -17.25 -7.68
CA VAL A 260 -14.78 -16.37 -8.49
C VAL A 260 -16.13 -17.04 -8.77
N GLU A 261 -16.13 -18.33 -9.10
CA GLU A 261 -17.37 -19.08 -9.37
C GLU A 261 -18.20 -19.26 -8.09
N GLU A 262 -17.56 -19.58 -6.97
CA GLU A 262 -18.19 -19.64 -5.64
C GLU A 262 -18.85 -18.30 -5.29
N GLU A 263 -18.14 -17.20 -5.48
CA GLU A 263 -18.62 -15.87 -5.12
C GLU A 263 -19.79 -15.43 -6.01
N ARG A 264 -19.76 -15.75 -7.31
CA ARG A 264 -20.91 -15.50 -8.21
C ARG A 264 -22.16 -16.26 -7.75
N ALA A 265 -22.02 -17.54 -7.40
CA ALA A 265 -23.13 -18.33 -6.89
C ALA A 265 -23.63 -17.83 -5.52
N TRP A 266 -22.73 -17.33 -4.68
CA TRP A 266 -23.07 -16.71 -3.41
C TRP A 266 -23.83 -15.39 -3.57
N LEU A 267 -23.41 -14.52 -4.49
CA LEU A 267 -24.08 -13.23 -4.77
C LEU A 267 -25.53 -13.43 -5.23
N VAL A 268 -25.80 -14.45 -6.06
CA VAL A 268 -27.18 -14.80 -6.46
C VAL A 268 -28.05 -15.13 -5.24
N ARG A 269 -27.51 -15.85 -4.25
CA ARG A 269 -28.22 -16.17 -3.00
C ARG A 269 -28.41 -14.93 -2.15
N ARG A 270 -27.38 -14.09 -2.01
CA ARG A 270 -27.43 -12.82 -1.26
C ARG A 270 -28.52 -11.90 -1.80
N ASP A 271 -28.61 -11.76 -3.12
CA ASP A 271 -29.53 -10.83 -3.77
C ASP A 271 -31.00 -11.30 -3.74
N ALA A 272 -31.24 -12.58 -3.44
CA ALA A 272 -32.57 -13.12 -3.17
C ALA A 272 -33.09 -12.81 -1.75
N ILE A 273 -32.24 -12.30 -0.84
CA ILE A 273 -32.61 -11.98 0.55
C ILE A 273 -33.23 -10.58 0.60
N ASN A 274 -34.52 -10.51 0.97
CA ASN A 274 -35.28 -9.26 1.00
C ASN A 274 -35.17 -8.48 2.32
N HIS A 275 -34.77 -9.14 3.41
CA HIS A 275 -34.67 -8.51 4.73
C HIS A 275 -33.24 -8.06 5.00
N GLN A 276 -33.05 -6.76 5.27
CA GLN A 276 -31.72 -6.15 5.46
C GLN A 276 -30.90 -6.84 6.56
N GLN A 277 -31.50 -7.09 7.72
CA GLN A 277 -30.80 -7.77 8.83
C GLN A 277 -30.33 -9.19 8.46
N GLN A 278 -31.15 -9.93 7.72
CA GLN A 278 -30.77 -11.26 7.24
C GLN A 278 -29.65 -11.18 6.20
N LYS A 279 -29.70 -10.17 5.32
CA LYS A 279 -28.66 -9.93 4.31
C LYS A 279 -27.32 -9.56 4.96
N GLU A 280 -27.33 -8.70 5.97
CA GLU A 280 -26.14 -8.35 6.76
C GLU A 280 -25.53 -9.56 7.46
N ALA A 281 -26.35 -10.36 8.15
CA ALA A 281 -25.89 -11.60 8.77
C ALA A 281 -25.31 -12.59 7.74
N PHE A 282 -25.93 -12.68 6.55
CA PHE A 282 -25.44 -13.51 5.45
C PHE A 282 -24.08 -13.04 4.91
N ILE A 283 -23.88 -11.71 4.79
CA ILE A 283 -22.59 -11.11 4.42
C ILE A 283 -21.54 -11.41 5.50
N GLN A 284 -21.85 -11.17 6.78
CA GLN A 284 -20.92 -11.41 7.89
C GLN A 284 -20.45 -12.87 7.95
N ALA A 285 -21.36 -13.84 7.76
CA ALA A 285 -21.01 -15.26 7.72
C ALA A 285 -20.03 -15.58 6.58
N ARG A 286 -20.23 -14.99 5.40
CA ARG A 286 -19.31 -15.16 4.27
C ARG A 286 -17.95 -14.49 4.54
N THR A 287 -17.94 -13.28 5.10
CA THR A 287 -16.70 -12.60 5.48
C THR A 287 -15.89 -13.45 6.45
N GLN A 288 -16.52 -14.03 7.47
CA GLN A 288 -15.84 -14.91 8.43
C GLN A 288 -15.27 -16.17 7.76
N GLU A 289 -16.03 -16.82 6.87
CA GLU A 289 -15.55 -17.98 6.11
C GLU A 289 -14.31 -17.63 5.27
N LEU A 290 -14.35 -16.52 4.53
CA LEU A 290 -13.22 -16.07 3.72
C LEU A 290 -12.03 -15.70 4.60
N GLN A 291 -12.25 -15.07 5.75
CA GLN A 291 -11.19 -14.72 6.71
C GLN A 291 -10.45 -15.95 7.23
N THR A 292 -11.16 -17.02 7.57
CA THR A 292 -10.53 -18.29 7.97
C THR A 292 -9.67 -18.88 6.85
N ARG A 293 -10.09 -18.74 5.59
CA ARG A 293 -9.30 -19.17 4.42
C ARG A 293 -8.06 -18.28 4.22
N VAL A 294 -8.17 -16.97 4.43
CA VAL A 294 -7.04 -16.03 4.42
C VAL A 294 -5.99 -16.44 5.44
N GLU A 295 -6.40 -16.60 6.70
CA GLU A 295 -5.50 -17.00 7.80
C GLU A 295 -4.79 -18.32 7.50
N SER A 296 -5.52 -19.29 6.95
CA SER A 296 -4.96 -20.58 6.53
C SER A 296 -3.95 -20.45 5.39
N ALA A 297 -4.23 -19.58 4.41
CA ALA A 297 -3.33 -19.34 3.28
C ALA A 297 -2.05 -18.61 3.72
N ILE A 298 -2.18 -17.60 4.59
CA ILE A 298 -1.03 -16.87 5.18
C ILE A 298 -0.15 -17.84 5.97
N ALA A 299 -0.74 -18.62 6.89
CA ALA A 299 0.00 -19.59 7.70
C ALA A 299 0.71 -20.68 6.85
N ALA A 300 0.20 -20.98 5.65
CA ALA A 300 0.86 -21.89 4.72
C ALA A 300 2.08 -21.24 4.02
N ARG A 301 2.02 -19.93 3.73
CA ARG A 301 3.10 -19.17 3.10
C ARG A 301 4.27 -18.92 4.05
N GLU A 302 4.00 -18.66 5.32
CA GLU A 302 5.06 -18.39 6.30
C GLU A 302 5.89 -19.62 6.69
N LYS A 303 5.38 -20.82 6.38
CA LYS A 303 6.12 -22.08 6.56
C LYS A 303 7.09 -22.40 5.40
N GLN A 304 7.06 -21.63 4.32
CA GLN A 304 7.90 -21.83 3.12
C GLN A 304 9.15 -20.94 3.14
#